data_AF-A0A812SIJ3-F1
#
_entry.id   AF-A0A812SIJ3-F1
#
_cell.length_a   1.000
_cell.length_b   1.000
_cell.length_c   1.000
_cell.angle_alpha   90.00
_cell.angle_beta   90.00
_cell.angle_gamma   90.00
#
_symmetry.space_group_name_H-M   'P 1'
#
loop_
_entity.id
_entity.type
_entity.pdbx_description
1 polymer ?
#
loop_
_entity_poly.entity_id
_entity_poly.type
_entity_poly.pdbx_seq_one_letter_code
_entity_poly.pdbx_strand_id
1 'polypeptide(L)'
;MVRHKVKTSSESEPKAAAKPQGGGRSSLLLFCLRGCAVIILLLAGIVGGSMLLFPSGTTVAAPVDSPRGPPDTLFAKTAIPLVRKFIKSRYKDYAKGKVTLRHLKEHIVANTDIGLTYEDLRDDRYSSVIEDEVDAIVARCDGGKKPIACLDTVSADTEL
;
A
#
# COMPACT_ATOMS: atom_id res chain seq x y z
N MET A 1 -51.60 -6.74 -1.85
CA MET A 1 -51.11 -5.65 -2.73
C MET A 1 -50.81 -4.43 -1.86
N VAL A 2 -49.55 -4.23 -1.45
CA VAL A 2 -49.14 -3.07 -0.63
C VAL A 2 -48.08 -2.31 -1.44
N ARG A 3 -48.45 -1.11 -1.92
CA ARG A 3 -47.57 -0.21 -2.67
C ARG A 3 -46.70 0.54 -1.67
N HIS A 4 -45.43 0.17 -1.55
CA HIS A 4 -44.45 0.97 -0.81
C HIS A 4 -43.93 2.11 -1.68
N LYS A 5 -44.23 3.33 -1.24
CA LYS A 5 -43.85 4.60 -1.85
C LYS A 5 -42.43 4.95 -1.39
N VAL A 6 -41.42 4.65 -2.21
CA VAL A 6 -40.03 5.01 -1.92
C VAL A 6 -39.85 6.51 -2.16
N LYS A 7 -39.48 7.23 -1.10
CA LYS A 7 -39.25 8.66 -1.08
C LYS A 7 -37.80 8.94 -1.47
N THR A 8 -37.60 9.48 -2.66
CA THR A 8 -36.35 10.09 -3.13
C THR A 8 -36.08 11.38 -2.37
N SER A 9 -34.91 11.50 -1.72
CA SER A 9 -34.35 12.75 -1.19
C SER A 9 -32.91 12.83 -1.73
N SER A 10 -32.67 13.58 -2.81
CA SER A 10 -32.08 14.93 -2.81
C SER A 10 -30.76 14.96 -2.02
N GLU A 11 -29.62 14.75 -2.67
CA GLU A 11 -28.81 15.80 -3.30
C GLU A 11 -28.62 17.02 -2.39
N SER A 12 -27.43 17.11 -1.78
CA SER A 12 -26.87 18.36 -1.30
C SER A 12 -25.37 18.38 -1.61
N GLU A 13 -25.04 19.07 -2.70
CA GLU A 13 -23.69 19.60 -2.97
C GLU A 13 -23.31 20.61 -1.89
N PRO A 14 -22.14 20.49 -1.23
CA PRO A 14 -21.47 21.64 -0.66
C PRO A 14 -20.63 22.33 -1.74
N LYS A 15 -21.22 23.40 -2.28
CA LYS A 15 -20.61 24.45 -3.10
C LYS A 15 -19.55 25.18 -2.26
N ALA A 16 -18.29 24.72 -2.27
CA ALA A 16 -17.18 25.40 -1.62
C ALA A 16 -16.32 26.16 -2.64
N ALA A 17 -16.59 27.46 -2.67
CA ALA A 17 -15.86 28.59 -3.22
C ALA A 17 -14.44 28.36 -3.76
N ALA A 18 -14.28 28.69 -5.04
CA ALA A 18 -13.03 29.09 -5.64
C ALA A 18 -12.49 30.39 -4.99
N LYS A 19 -11.22 30.38 -4.57
CA LYS A 19 -10.39 31.57 -4.35
C LYS A 19 -9.24 31.55 -5.35
N PRO A 20 -9.17 32.48 -6.32
CA PRO A 20 -7.90 32.85 -6.94
C PRO A 20 -7.23 33.96 -6.11
N GLN A 21 -5.96 34.25 -6.42
CA GLN A 21 -5.03 35.21 -5.79
C GLN A 21 -4.10 34.56 -4.74
N GLY A 22 -2.76 34.66 -4.83
CA GLY A 22 -1.95 35.54 -5.65
C GLY A 22 -0.53 35.01 -5.83
N GLY A 23 0.12 35.54 -6.86
CA GLY A 23 1.51 35.23 -7.17
C GLY A 23 2.45 35.74 -6.08
N GLY A 24 3.40 34.87 -5.72
CA GLY A 24 4.65 35.23 -5.06
C GLY A 24 5.78 34.63 -5.87
N ARG A 25 6.26 35.37 -6.89
CA ARG A 25 7.60 35.18 -7.44
C ARG A 25 8.56 35.71 -6.36
N SER A 26 9.37 34.86 -5.72
CA SER A 26 10.69 35.23 -5.17
C SER A 26 11.36 34.06 -4.45
N SER A 27 12.68 33.99 -4.58
CA SER A 27 13.62 33.02 -3.99
C SER A 27 13.57 31.64 -4.64
N LEU A 28 14.10 31.42 -5.85
CA LEU A 28 15.50 31.62 -6.23
C LEU A 28 16.49 31.31 -5.08
N LEU A 29 17.07 30.11 -5.14
CA LEU A 29 18.49 29.87 -4.91
C LEU A 29 19.05 30.30 -3.54
N LEU A 30 18.85 29.51 -2.47
CA LEU A 30 19.79 29.57 -1.32
C LEU A 30 19.80 28.36 -0.37
N PHE A 31 19.69 27.12 -0.85
CA PHE A 31 19.94 25.93 0.00
C PHE A 31 20.78 24.82 -0.66
N CYS A 32 21.63 25.17 -1.64
CA CYS A 32 22.50 24.20 -2.32
C CYS A 32 23.99 24.22 -1.90
N LEU A 33 24.43 25.03 -0.92
CA LEU A 33 25.88 25.27 -0.71
C LEU A 33 26.43 25.09 0.71
N ARG A 34 25.68 24.56 1.68
CA ARG A 34 26.25 24.30 3.03
C ARG A 34 26.17 22.87 3.55
N GLY A 35 25.52 21.94 2.86
CA GLY A 35 25.41 20.54 3.30
C GLY A 35 26.39 19.55 2.65
N CYS A 36 27.05 19.91 1.54
CA CYS A 36 27.87 18.96 0.78
C CYS A 36 29.34 18.87 1.23
N ALA A 37 29.82 19.76 2.10
CA ALA A 37 31.25 19.86 2.43
C ALA A 37 31.71 19.03 3.65
N VAL A 38 30.82 18.35 4.38
CA VAL A 38 31.19 17.63 5.62
C VAL A 38 31.17 16.10 5.47
N ILE A 39 30.61 15.55 4.39
CA ILE A 39 30.47 14.08 4.22
C ILE A 39 31.67 13.44 3.50
N ILE A 40 32.60 14.22 2.93
CA ILE A 40 33.74 13.68 2.15
C ILE A 40 34.94 13.27 3.04
N LEU A 41 34.94 13.60 4.34
CA LEU A 41 36.08 13.32 5.25
C LEU A 41 35.91 12.09 6.16
N LEU A 42 35.02 11.15 5.83
CA LEU A 42 34.87 9.86 6.53
C LEU A 42 35.00 8.64 5.59
N LEU A 43 35.80 8.78 4.51
CA LEU A 43 36.10 7.71 3.54
C LEU A 43 37.60 7.33 3.48
N ALA A 44 38.37 7.59 4.52
CA ALA A 44 39.77 7.18 4.57
C ALA A 44 40.14 6.65 5.95
N GLY A 45 40.06 5.33 6.11
CA GLY A 45 40.65 4.63 7.25
C GLY A 45 39.77 3.52 7.79
N ILE A 46 39.90 2.34 7.19
CA ILE A 46 40.22 1.05 7.85
C ILE A 46 40.40 0.05 6.70
N VAL A 47 41.60 0.06 6.12
CA VAL A 47 42.18 -1.11 5.46
C VAL A 47 42.90 -1.83 6.59
N GLY A 48 42.38 -2.98 7.01
CA GLY A 48 42.94 -3.66 8.18
C GLY A 48 42.28 -5.00 8.44
N GLY A 49 42.73 -6.00 7.68
CA GLY A 49 42.76 -7.43 7.98
C GLY A 49 41.73 -8.05 8.91
N SER A 50 41.04 -9.08 8.40
CA SER A 50 41.06 -10.40 9.03
C SER A 50 40.44 -11.43 8.10
N MET A 51 41.33 -12.25 7.55
CA MET A 51 41.05 -13.53 6.91
C MET A 51 40.61 -14.49 8.02
N LEU A 52 39.31 -14.57 8.29
CA LEU A 52 38.75 -15.57 9.21
C LEU A 52 37.79 -16.48 8.45
N LEU A 53 38.33 -17.66 8.11
CA LEU A 53 37.72 -18.97 8.28
C LEU A 53 36.20 -19.01 8.12
N PHE A 54 35.75 -19.40 6.93
CA PHE A 54 34.39 -19.89 6.70
C PHE A 54 34.18 -21.20 7.46
N PRO A 55 33.35 -21.26 8.52
CA PRO A 55 32.85 -22.55 8.98
C PRO A 55 31.91 -23.10 7.90
N SER A 56 32.31 -24.23 7.31
CA SER A 56 31.37 -25.13 6.64
C SER A 56 30.42 -25.66 7.71
N GLY A 57 29.29 -24.98 7.89
CA GLY A 57 28.35 -25.23 8.97
C GLY A 57 26.93 -25.34 8.44
N THR A 58 26.52 -26.59 8.21
CA THR A 58 25.15 -27.09 8.36
C THR A 58 24.07 -26.31 7.60
N THR A 59 23.76 -26.75 6.39
CA THR A 59 22.42 -26.60 5.80
C THR A 59 21.39 -27.22 6.74
N VAL A 60 20.86 -26.40 7.65
CA VAL A 60 19.65 -26.72 8.38
C VAL A 60 18.56 -26.79 7.31
N ALA A 61 18.12 -28.02 7.02
CA ALA A 61 17.00 -28.26 6.14
C ALA A 61 15.86 -27.33 6.56
N ALA A 62 15.43 -26.47 5.64
CA ALA A 62 14.33 -25.56 5.85
C ALA A 62 13.14 -26.35 6.43
N PRO A 63 12.45 -25.81 7.44
CA PRO A 63 11.29 -26.48 8.01
C PRO A 63 10.34 -26.82 6.87
N VAL A 64 10.09 -28.13 6.75
CA VAL A 64 9.17 -28.78 5.82
C VAL A 64 7.91 -27.94 5.68
N ASP A 65 7.59 -27.61 4.43
CA ASP A 65 6.29 -27.12 3.98
C ASP A 65 5.19 -28.01 4.56
N SER A 66 4.77 -27.72 5.79
CA SER A 66 3.47 -28.19 6.26
C SER A 66 2.47 -27.62 5.28
N PRO A 67 1.51 -28.40 4.74
CA PRO A 67 0.45 -27.88 3.89
C PRO A 67 -0.32 -26.84 4.70
N ARG A 68 0.11 -25.59 4.60
CA ARG A 68 -0.54 -24.51 5.32
C ARG A 68 -1.85 -24.31 4.56
N GLY A 69 -2.96 -24.58 5.23
CA GLY A 69 -4.29 -24.57 4.64
C GLY A 69 -4.62 -23.25 3.93
N PRO A 70 -5.77 -23.20 3.22
CA PRO A 70 -6.25 -21.98 2.57
C PRO A 70 -6.15 -20.79 3.53
N PRO A 71 -5.79 -19.59 3.03
CA PRO A 71 -5.62 -18.42 3.87
C PRO A 71 -6.85 -18.22 4.74
N ASP A 72 -6.60 -17.98 6.03
CA ASP A 72 -7.68 -17.86 7.00
C ASP A 72 -8.61 -16.71 6.58
N THR A 73 -9.92 -16.96 6.60
CA THR A 73 -10.96 -15.96 6.39
C THR A 73 -10.77 -14.73 7.29
N LEU A 74 -10.08 -14.89 8.43
CA LEU A 74 -9.69 -13.79 9.31
C LEU A 74 -8.68 -12.83 8.66
N PHE A 75 -7.72 -13.33 7.89
CA PHE A 75 -6.75 -12.49 7.20
C PHE A 75 -7.44 -11.57 6.18
N ALA A 76 -8.30 -12.13 5.33
CA ALA A 76 -9.04 -11.36 4.34
C ALA A 76 -9.88 -10.24 4.98
N LYS A 77 -10.59 -10.55 6.09
CA LYS A 77 -11.41 -9.59 6.85
C LYS A 77 -10.59 -8.41 7.38
N THR A 78 -9.33 -8.62 7.73
CA THR A 78 -8.44 -7.58 8.24
C THR A 78 -7.69 -6.84 7.14
N ALA A 79 -7.15 -7.57 6.16
CA ALA A 79 -6.29 -7.02 5.11
C ALA A 79 -7.07 -6.18 4.09
N ILE A 80 -8.26 -6.63 3.65
CA ILE A 80 -9.03 -5.95 2.60
C ILE A 80 -9.39 -4.50 2.98
N PRO A 81 -9.93 -4.20 4.18
CA PRO A 81 -10.17 -2.82 4.58
C PRO A 81 -8.91 -1.95 4.60
N LEU A 82 -7.75 -2.51 4.98
CA LEU A 82 -6.48 -1.80 5.00
C LEU A 82 -5.97 -1.50 3.58
N VAL A 83 -6.07 -2.46 2.65
CA VAL A 83 -5.76 -2.26 1.23
C VAL A 83 -6.60 -1.12 0.65
N ARG A 84 -7.92 -1.15 0.87
CA ARG A 84 -8.85 -0.10 0.41
C ARG A 84 -8.49 1.26 1.01
N LYS A 85 -8.25 1.33 2.32
CA LYS A 85 -7.87 2.56 3.02
C LYS A 85 -6.54 3.12 2.49
N PHE A 86 -5.55 2.26 2.25
CA PHE A 86 -4.26 2.65 1.70
C PHE A 86 -4.41 3.25 0.30
N ILE A 87 -5.10 2.54 -0.61
CA ILE A 87 -5.33 3.01 -1.98
C ILE A 87 -6.15 4.30 -1.97
N LYS A 88 -7.18 4.41 -1.12
CA LYS A 88 -7.98 5.65 -0.97
C LYS A 88 -7.09 6.82 -0.56
N SER A 89 -6.19 6.63 0.41
CA SER A 89 -5.26 7.69 0.85
C SER A 89 -4.23 8.09 -0.21
N ARG A 90 -3.85 7.16 -1.10
CA ARG A 90 -2.84 7.38 -2.16
C ARG A 90 -3.42 7.31 -3.56
N TYR A 91 -4.70 7.62 -3.74
CA TYR A 91 -5.41 7.37 -4.99
C TYR A 91 -4.76 8.09 -6.20
N LYS A 92 -4.22 9.29 -5.97
CA LYS A 92 -3.48 10.05 -7.00
C LYS A 92 -2.20 9.35 -7.47
N ASP A 93 -1.51 8.64 -6.59
CA ASP A 93 -0.30 7.88 -6.92
C ASP A 93 -0.67 6.53 -7.52
N TYR A 94 -1.73 5.89 -7.01
CA TYR A 94 -2.30 4.68 -7.57
C TYR A 94 -2.73 4.86 -9.04
N ALA A 95 -3.49 5.92 -9.34
CA ALA A 95 -3.91 6.25 -10.72
C ALA A 95 -2.76 6.54 -11.68
N LYS A 96 -1.53 6.74 -11.15
CA LYS A 96 -0.29 6.92 -11.93
C LYS A 96 0.58 5.66 -11.97
N GLY A 97 0.10 4.54 -11.44
CA GLY A 97 0.85 3.28 -11.36
C GLY A 97 2.04 3.32 -10.39
N LYS A 98 2.07 4.25 -9.44
CA LYS A 98 3.17 4.38 -8.45
C LYS A 98 2.96 3.54 -7.19
N VAL A 99 1.73 3.06 -6.97
CA VAL A 99 1.42 2.14 -5.87
C VAL A 99 1.70 0.72 -6.35
N THR A 100 2.55 0.01 -5.62
CA THR A 100 2.94 -1.38 -5.91
C THR A 100 2.42 -2.29 -4.80
N LEU A 101 2.33 -3.59 -5.07
CA LEU A 101 2.00 -4.60 -4.04
C LEU A 101 2.97 -4.56 -2.86
N ARG A 102 4.23 -4.19 -3.08
CA ARG A 102 5.21 -4.02 -2.01
C ARG A 102 4.77 -2.95 -1.01
N HIS A 103 4.35 -1.76 -1.48
CA HIS A 103 3.87 -0.70 -0.60
C HIS A 103 2.64 -1.12 0.21
N LEU A 104 1.75 -1.91 -0.40
CA LEU A 104 0.55 -2.46 0.24
C LEU A 104 0.91 -3.46 1.35
N LYS A 105 1.80 -4.42 1.07
CA LYS A 105 2.25 -5.41 2.06
C LYS A 105 2.97 -4.74 3.24
N GLU A 106 3.88 -3.80 2.97
CA GLU A 106 4.53 -3.00 4.01
C GLU A 106 3.51 -2.22 4.86
N HIS A 107 2.45 -1.67 4.25
CA HIS A 107 1.38 -1.00 4.98
C HIS A 107 0.57 -1.95 5.87
N ILE A 108 0.25 -3.16 5.38
CA ILE A 108 -0.48 -4.17 6.17
C ILE A 108 0.35 -4.55 7.40
N VAL A 109 1.61 -4.95 7.23
CA VAL A 109 2.50 -5.31 8.35
C VAL A 109 2.59 -4.18 9.38
N ALA A 110 2.69 -2.93 8.93
CA ALA A 110 2.80 -1.78 9.82
C ALA A 110 1.49 -1.41 10.55
N ASN A 111 0.32 -1.92 10.11
CA ASN A 111 -0.99 -1.53 10.65
C ASN A 111 -1.80 -2.72 11.18
N THR A 112 -1.19 -3.91 11.25
CA THR A 112 -1.83 -5.11 11.81
C THR A 112 -0.99 -5.71 12.92
N ASP A 113 -1.62 -6.08 14.02
CA ASP A 113 -0.96 -6.80 15.13
C ASP A 113 -1.09 -8.33 15.01
N ILE A 114 -1.30 -8.85 13.79
CA ILE A 114 -1.51 -10.29 13.54
C ILE A 114 -0.21 -11.12 13.57
N GLY A 115 0.92 -10.49 13.89
CA GLY A 115 2.22 -11.16 13.98
C GLY A 115 2.80 -11.64 12.65
N LEU A 116 2.25 -11.19 11.51
CA LEU A 116 2.78 -11.51 10.19
C LEU A 116 3.90 -10.54 9.80
N THR A 117 4.97 -11.10 9.24
CA THR A 117 6.06 -10.34 8.65
C THR A 117 5.81 -10.06 7.18
N TYR A 118 6.63 -9.17 6.59
CA TYR A 118 6.58 -8.94 5.14
C TYR A 118 6.82 -10.23 4.35
N GLU A 119 7.69 -11.12 4.83
CA GLU A 119 8.01 -12.36 4.14
C GLU A 119 6.86 -13.37 4.19
N ASP A 120 6.08 -13.36 5.26
CA ASP A 120 4.84 -14.14 5.31
C ASP A 120 3.85 -13.63 4.27
N LEU A 121 3.71 -12.31 4.09
CA LEU A 121 2.83 -11.74 3.06
C LEU A 121 3.31 -11.98 1.61
N ARG A 122 4.52 -12.51 1.40
CA ARG A 122 4.99 -12.95 0.09
C ARG A 122 4.56 -14.37 -0.26
N ASP A 123 4.19 -15.17 0.73
CA ASP A 123 3.61 -16.48 0.50
C ASP A 123 2.33 -16.32 -0.34
N ASP A 124 2.21 -17.13 -1.40
CA ASP A 124 1.14 -17.04 -2.39
C ASP A 124 -0.25 -17.05 -1.74
N ARG A 125 -0.40 -17.73 -0.60
CA ARG A 125 -1.68 -17.82 0.13
C ARG A 125 -2.16 -16.47 0.63
N TYR A 126 -1.27 -15.62 1.13
CA TYR A 126 -1.63 -14.26 1.57
C TYR A 126 -1.56 -13.27 0.40
N SER A 127 -0.62 -13.47 -0.52
CA SER A 127 -0.47 -12.61 -1.70
C SER A 127 -1.71 -12.63 -2.58
N SER A 128 -2.28 -13.82 -2.82
CA SER A 128 -3.46 -13.98 -3.67
C SER A 128 -4.64 -13.16 -3.17
N VAL A 129 -4.91 -13.15 -1.86
CA VAL A 129 -6.02 -12.36 -1.27
C VAL A 129 -5.81 -10.85 -1.47
N ILE A 130 -4.56 -10.38 -1.36
CA ILE A 130 -4.23 -8.97 -1.59
C ILE A 130 -4.36 -8.63 -3.09
N GLU A 131 -3.85 -9.50 -3.95
CA GLU A 131 -3.88 -9.35 -5.41
C GLU A 131 -5.32 -9.37 -5.93
N ASP A 132 -6.15 -10.31 -5.49
CA ASP A 132 -7.57 -10.41 -5.85
C ASP A 132 -8.33 -9.13 -5.52
N GLU A 133 -8.11 -8.53 -4.33
CA GLU A 133 -8.75 -7.26 -3.98
C GLU A 133 -8.20 -6.09 -4.80
N VAL A 134 -6.90 -6.07 -5.10
CA VAL A 134 -6.31 -5.03 -5.96
C VAL A 134 -6.86 -5.14 -7.38
N ASP A 135 -6.97 -6.34 -7.94
CA ASP A 135 -7.54 -6.58 -9.26
C ASP A 135 -9.02 -6.22 -9.32
N ALA A 136 -9.78 -6.53 -8.26
CA ALA A 136 -11.14 -6.05 -8.12
C ALA A 136 -11.22 -4.52 -8.11
N ILE A 137 -10.30 -3.83 -7.41
CA ILE A 137 -10.20 -2.37 -7.43
C ILE A 137 -9.82 -1.86 -8.83
N VAL A 138 -8.87 -2.49 -9.51
CA VAL A 138 -8.46 -2.13 -10.88
C VAL A 138 -9.65 -2.22 -11.82
N ALA A 139 -10.40 -3.32 -11.78
CA ALA A 139 -11.59 -3.52 -12.59
C ALA A 139 -12.68 -2.48 -12.27
N ARG A 140 -12.98 -2.26 -10.98
CA ARG A 140 -14.00 -1.28 -10.54
C ARG A 140 -13.63 0.15 -10.96
N CYS A 141 -12.38 0.53 -10.77
CA CYS A 141 -11.88 1.90 -10.95
C CYS A 141 -11.25 2.16 -12.32
N ASP A 142 -11.25 1.18 -13.23
CA ASP A 142 -10.56 1.23 -14.54
C ASP A 142 -9.11 1.71 -14.38
N GLY A 143 -8.36 1.04 -13.50
CA GLY A 143 -6.95 1.37 -13.22
C GLY A 143 -6.73 2.79 -12.67
N GLY A 144 -7.74 3.40 -12.06
CA GLY A 144 -7.65 4.76 -11.51
C GLY A 144 -8.13 5.87 -12.44
N LYS A 145 -8.69 5.54 -13.62
CA LYS A 145 -9.31 6.52 -14.53
C LYS A 145 -10.63 7.07 -13.99
N LYS A 146 -11.33 6.31 -13.15
CA LYS A 146 -12.56 6.75 -12.47
C LYS A 146 -12.26 7.60 -11.23
N PRO A 147 -13.21 8.44 -10.76
CA PRO A 147 -13.05 9.16 -9.50
C PRO A 147 -12.99 8.19 -8.31
N ILE A 148 -12.38 8.65 -7.20
CA ILE A 148 -12.13 7.87 -5.97
C ILE A 148 -13.38 7.16 -5.40
N ALA A 149 -14.58 7.64 -5.71
CA ALA A 149 -15.85 7.02 -5.32
C ALA A 149 -16.00 5.56 -5.82
N CYS A 150 -15.28 5.16 -6.87
CA CYS A 150 -15.27 3.77 -7.37
C CYS A 150 -14.72 2.73 -6.36
N LEU A 151 -14.02 3.18 -5.31
CA LEU A 151 -13.57 2.30 -4.23
C LEU A 151 -14.69 1.91 -3.28
N ASP A 152 -15.73 2.74 -3.18
CA ASP A 152 -16.83 2.58 -2.23
C ASP A 152 -18.00 1.78 -2.83
N THR A 153 -18.00 1.56 -4.15
CA THR A 153 -18.94 0.65 -4.83
C THR A 153 -18.52 -0.79 -4.54
N VAL A 154 -18.92 -1.30 -3.38
CA VAL A 154 -18.84 -2.74 -3.10
C VAL A 154 -19.73 -3.42 -4.14
N SER A 155 -19.11 -4.15 -5.07
CA SER A 155 -19.81 -4.97 -6.04
C SER A 155 -20.69 -5.93 -5.27
N ALA A 156 -22.01 -5.71 -5.34
CA ALA A 156 -23.04 -6.47 -4.61
C ALA A 156 -23.15 -7.93 -5.09
N ASP A 157 -22.24 -8.36 -5.97
CA ASP A 157 -22.29 -9.62 -6.70
C ASP A 157 -21.50 -10.74 -6.00
N THR A 158 -20.95 -10.48 -4.81
CA THR A 158 -20.34 -11.51 -3.95
C THR A 158 -21.28 -11.83 -2.79
N GLU A 159 -22.48 -12.32 -3.11
CA GLU A 159 -23.18 -13.25 -2.20
C GLU A 159 -22.42 -14.58 -2.29
N LEU A 160 -21.71 -14.91 -1.21
CA LEU A 160 -21.01 -16.18 -1.00
C LEU A 160 -21.86 -17.06 -0.09
#